data_AF-A0A814J553-F1
#
_entry.id   AF-A0A814J553-F1
#
_cell.length_a   1.000
_cell.length_b   1.000
_cell.length_c   1.000
_cell.angle_alpha   90.00
_cell.angle_beta   90.00
_cell.angle_gamma   90.00
#
_symmetry.space_group_name_H-M   'P 1'
#
loop_
_entity.id
_entity.type
_entity.pdbx_description
1 polymer ?
#
loop_
_entity_poly.entity_id
_entity_poly.type
_entity_poly.pdbx_seq_one_letter_code
_entity_poly.pdbx_strand_id
1 'polypeptide(L)'
;MFNIAFHSRFNRRVQVNHPNIWPFIKILQGEENRFHHMYVQFSAGLGIRPKQAKTIAIQRRIDNLGQRYYDGAISAMEYLDGLSFTVAKQKK
;
A
#
# COMPACT_ATOMS: atom_id res chain seq x y z
N MET A 1 -15.69 -10.94 -26.63
CA MET A 1 -16.50 -9.70 -26.72
C MET A 1 -16.08 -8.61 -25.72
N PHE A 2 -15.51 -8.94 -24.55
CA PHE A 2 -15.11 -7.95 -23.52
C PHE A 2 -14.00 -6.95 -23.91
N ASN A 3 -13.12 -7.32 -24.85
CA ASN A 3 -11.94 -6.53 -25.21
C ASN A 3 -12.28 -5.24 -25.98
N ILE A 4 -13.28 -5.27 -26.87
CA ILE A 4 -13.66 -4.14 -27.72
C ILE A 4 -14.36 -3.03 -26.90
N ALA A 5 -15.24 -3.42 -25.97
CA ALA A 5 -15.97 -2.48 -25.11
C ALA A 5 -15.04 -1.72 -24.14
N PHE A 6 -14.03 -2.41 -23.59
CA PHE A 6 -13.01 -1.78 -22.75
C PHE A 6 -12.15 -0.80 -23.56
N HIS A 7 -11.68 -1.22 -24.74
CA HIS A 7 -10.85 -0.39 -25.61
C HIS A 7 -11.52 0.94 -25.99
N SER A 8 -12.80 0.88 -26.38
CA SER A 8 -13.59 2.07 -26.69
C SER A 8 -13.76 3.01 -25.48
N ARG A 9 -14.04 2.45 -24.29
CA ARG A 9 -14.16 3.24 -23.05
C ARG A 9 -12.84 3.86 -22.63
N PHE A 10 -11.73 3.16 -22.80
CA PHE A 10 -10.39 3.64 -22.49
C PHE A 10 -10.00 4.80 -23.42
N ASN A 11 -10.14 4.63 -24.74
CA ASN A 11 -9.85 5.69 -25.71
C ASN A 11 -10.72 6.92 -25.47
N ARG A 12 -11.99 6.73 -25.06
CA ARG A 12 -12.87 7.85 -24.67
C ARG A 12 -12.39 8.61 -23.44
N ARG A 13 -11.82 7.93 -22.44
CA ARG A 13 -11.29 8.57 -21.22
C ARG A 13 -9.95 9.27 -21.45
N VAL A 14 -9.09 8.69 -22.28
CA VAL A 14 -7.75 9.23 -22.57
C VAL A 14 -7.80 10.27 -23.71
N GLN A 15 -8.95 10.42 -24.38
CA GLN A 15 -9.18 11.32 -25.52
C GLN A 15 -8.22 11.09 -26.71
N VAL A 16 -7.51 9.96 -26.72
CA VAL A 16 -6.53 9.56 -27.73
C VAL A 16 -6.75 8.08 -28.03
N ASN A 17 -6.74 7.72 -29.31
CA ASN A 17 -6.79 6.32 -29.73
C ASN A 17 -5.45 5.66 -29.48
N HIS A 18 -5.37 4.74 -28.51
CA HIS A 18 -4.14 4.04 -28.22
C HIS A 18 -4.04 2.75 -29.05
N PRO A 19 -3.01 2.53 -29.88
CA PRO A 19 -2.85 1.27 -30.58
C PRO A 19 -2.59 0.14 -29.57
N ASN A 20 -3.46 -0.86 -29.58
CA ASN A 20 -3.34 -2.14 -28.88
C ASN A 20 -2.79 -2.05 -27.44
N ILE A 21 -3.55 -1.45 -26.53
CA ILE A 21 -3.22 -1.36 -25.08
C ILE A 21 -3.29 -2.72 -24.35
N TRP A 22 -3.89 -3.73 -24.97
CA TRP A 22 -4.19 -4.98 -24.29
C TRP A 22 -2.95 -5.83 -23.91
N PRO A 23 -1.92 -5.94 -24.77
CA PRO A 23 -0.62 -6.48 -24.37
C PRO A 23 0.00 -5.78 -23.16
N PHE A 24 -0.07 -4.44 -23.09
CA PHE A 24 0.45 -3.68 -21.96
C PHE A 24 -0.29 -4.01 -20.65
N ILE A 25 -1.62 -4.06 -20.69
CA ILE A 25 -2.42 -4.43 -19.52
C ILE A 25 -2.14 -5.87 -19.07
N LYS A 26 -1.97 -6.81 -20.01
CA LYS A 26 -1.60 -8.18 -19.67
C LYS A 26 -0.24 -8.29 -19.00
N ILE A 27 0.73 -7.48 -19.43
CA ILE A 27 2.05 -7.41 -18.79
C ILE A 27 1.90 -6.90 -17.36
N LEU A 28 1.16 -5.80 -17.15
CA LEU A 28 0.91 -5.27 -15.80
C LEU A 28 0.22 -6.28 -14.87
N GLN A 29 -0.80 -7.00 -15.37
CA GLN A 29 -1.47 -8.05 -14.61
C GLN A 29 -0.54 -9.23 -14.28
N GLY A 30 0.37 -9.58 -15.20
CA GLY A 30 1.41 -10.58 -14.95
C GLY A 30 2.39 -10.14 -13.86
N GLU A 31 2.80 -8.87 -13.89
CA GLU A 31 3.67 -8.27 -12.88
C GLU A 31 2.99 -8.25 -11.50
N GLU A 32 1.72 -7.83 -11.43
CA GLU A 32 0.92 -7.80 -10.20
C GLU A 32 0.78 -9.20 -9.59
N ASN A 33 0.46 -10.22 -10.41
CA ASN A 33 0.39 -11.60 -9.95
C ASN A 33 1.73 -12.11 -9.43
N ARG A 34 2.84 -11.76 -10.09
CA ARG A 34 4.18 -12.12 -9.63
C ARG A 34 4.49 -11.50 -8.27
N PHE A 35 4.17 -10.21 -8.08
CA PHE A 35 4.32 -9.54 -6.79
C PHE A 35 3.41 -10.13 -5.71
N HIS A 36 2.17 -10.50 -6.07
CA HIS A 36 1.24 -11.15 -5.15
C HIS A 36 1.75 -12.51 -4.69
N HIS A 37 2.23 -13.36 -5.61
CA HIS A 37 2.83 -14.64 -5.25
C HIS A 37 4.08 -14.49 -4.39
N MET A 38 4.94 -13.51 -4.71
CA MET A 38 6.11 -13.19 -3.91
C MET A 38 5.71 -12.72 -2.51
N TYR A 39 4.73 -11.83 -2.39
CA TYR A 39 4.17 -11.39 -1.11
C TYR A 39 3.60 -12.56 -0.30
N VAL A 40 2.82 -13.43 -0.94
CA VAL A 40 2.25 -14.62 -0.30
C VAL A 40 3.35 -15.57 0.18
N GLN A 41 4.36 -15.85 -0.64
CA GLN A 41 5.50 -16.68 -0.26
C GLN A 41 6.34 -16.08 0.86
N PHE A 42 6.60 -14.76 0.84
CA PHE A 42 7.22 -14.06 1.96
C PHE A 42 6.37 -14.16 3.22
N SER A 43 5.05 -13.97 3.10
CA SER A 43 4.13 -14.03 4.23
C SER A 43 3.98 -15.45 4.81
N ALA A 44 4.10 -16.48 3.98
CA ALA A 44 4.02 -17.89 4.37
C ALA A 44 5.35 -18.45 4.91
N GLY A 45 6.49 -18.03 4.34
CA GLY A 45 7.84 -18.40 4.80
C GLY A 45 8.28 -17.65 6.06
N LEU A 46 7.68 -16.48 6.31
CA LEU A 46 7.64 -15.87 7.63
C LEU A 46 6.61 -16.63 8.48
N GLY A 47 6.97 -17.83 8.94
CA GLY A 47 6.42 -18.33 10.20
C GLY A 47 6.57 -17.19 11.19
N ILE A 48 5.45 -16.56 11.55
CA ILE A 48 5.39 -15.24 12.17
C ILE A 48 6.28 -15.30 13.39
N ARG A 49 7.53 -14.82 13.29
CA ARG A 49 8.35 -14.54 14.47
C ARG A 49 7.44 -13.62 15.28
N PRO A 50 6.98 -14.03 16.47
CA PRO A 50 6.04 -13.23 17.22
C PRO A 50 6.69 -11.85 17.33
N LYS A 51 6.04 -10.83 16.73
CA LYS A 51 6.54 -9.46 16.81
C LYS A 51 6.79 -9.23 18.30
N GLN A 52 8.05 -9.00 18.67
CA GLN A 52 8.42 -8.84 20.07
C GLN A 52 7.48 -7.78 20.68
N ALA A 53 7.03 -7.96 21.92
CA ALA A 53 6.00 -7.10 22.52
C ALA A 53 6.32 -5.59 22.36
N LYS A 54 7.61 -5.22 22.34
CA LYS A 54 8.11 -3.86 22.02
C LYS A 54 7.64 -3.35 20.64
N THR A 55 7.71 -4.18 19.59
CA THR A 55 7.27 -3.85 18.22
C THR A 55 5.74 -3.70 18.13
N ILE A 56 4.98 -4.54 18.82
CA ILE A 56 3.51 -4.45 18.84
C ILE A 56 3.05 -3.16 19.54
N ALA A 57 3.66 -2.83 20.68
CA ALA A 57 3.33 -1.62 21.42
C ALA A 57 3.66 -0.34 20.62
N ILE A 58 4.78 -0.34 19.89
CA ILE A 58 5.14 0.77 19.01
C ILE A 58 4.14 0.92 17.86
N GLN A 59 3.78 -0.18 17.20
CA GLN A 59 2.80 -0.16 16.12
C GLN A 59 1.45 0.40 16.61
N ARG A 60 0.95 -0.08 17.75
CA ARG A 60 -0.29 0.44 18.35
C ARG A 60 -0.23 1.93 18.64
N ARG A 61 0.93 2.45 19.04
CA ARG A 61 1.12 3.88 19.30
C ARG A 61 1.08 4.71 18.01
N ILE A 62 1.70 4.21 16.94
CA ILE A 62 1.63 4.83 15.61
C ILE A 62 0.20 4.82 15.09
N ASP A 63 -0.51 3.69 15.22
CA ASP A 63 -1.90 3.55 14.79
C ASP A 63 -2.83 4.52 15.54
N ASN A 64 -2.63 4.69 16.86
CA ASN A 64 -3.38 5.65 17.68
C ASN A 64 -3.09 7.10 17.26
N LEU A 65 -1.84 7.46 17.01
CA LEU A 65 -1.48 8.78 16.49
C LEU A 65 -2.12 9.05 15.13
N GLY A 66 -2.13 8.06 14.25
CA GLY A 66 -2.78 8.14 12.94
C GLY A 66 -4.28 8.36 13.07
N GLN A 67 -4.97 7.58 13.91
CA GLN A 67 -6.39 7.76 14.20
C GLN A 67 -6.70 9.17 14.72
N ARG A 68 -5.94 9.66 15.70
CA ARG A 68 -6.12 11.01 16.24
C ARG A 68 -5.94 12.10 15.19
N TYR A 69 -5.05 11.90 14.22
CA TYR A 69 -4.89 12.83 13.11
C TYR A 69 -6.07 12.78 12.14
N TYR A 70 -6.53 11.58 11.77
CA TYR A 70 -7.72 11.41 10.91
C TYR A 70 -9.00 11.95 11.55
N ASP A 71 -9.14 11.81 12.87
CA ASP A 71 -10.25 12.34 13.65
C ASP A 71 -10.16 13.87 13.86
N GLY A 72 -9.08 14.52 13.40
CA GLY A 72 -8.84 15.94 13.57
C GLY A 72 -8.51 16.36 15.01
N ALA A 73 -8.24 15.40 15.90
CA ALA A 73 -7.93 15.64 17.31
C ALA A 73 -6.50 16.16 17.55
N ILE A 74 -5.61 16.04 16.55
CA ILE A 74 -4.25 16.61 16.56
C ILE A 74 -3.93 17.22 15.19
N SER A 75 -3.10 18.26 15.20
CA SER A 75 -2.58 18.89 14.00
C SER A 75 -1.51 18.03 13.30
N ALA A 76 -1.23 18.33 12.03
CA ALA A 76 -0.20 17.64 11.26
C ALA A 76 1.20 17.74 11.90
N MET A 77 1.52 18.86 12.55
CA MET A 77 2.81 19.06 13.24
C MET A 77 2.92 18.17 14.47
N GLU A 78 1.87 18.10 15.29
CA GLU A 78 1.84 17.21 16.47
C GLU A 78 1.90 15.73 16.09
N TYR A 79 1.31 15.37 14.95
CA TYR A 79 1.42 14.02 14.39
C TYR A 79 2.87 13.69 14.00
N LEU A 80 3.53 14.59 13.26
CA LEU A 80 4.92 14.41 12.83
C LEU A 80 5.89 14.35 14.02
N ASP A 81 5.71 15.20 15.03
CA ASP A 81 6.50 15.17 16.26
C ASP A 81 6.27 13.86 17.03
N GLY A 82 5.02 13.42 17.13
CA GLY A 82 4.66 12.14 17.77
C GLY A 82 5.28 10.93 17.07
N LEU A 83 5.32 10.93 15.73
CA LEU A 83 6.00 9.91 14.94
C LEU A 83 7.52 9.95 15.16
N SER A 84 8.13 11.12 15.07
CA SER A 84 9.57 11.32 15.25
C SER A 84 10.04 10.79 16.62
N PHE A 85 9.32 11.11 17.69
CA PHE A 85 9.61 10.61 19.03
C PHE A 85 9.47 9.08 19.13
N THR A 86 8.42 8.53 18.51
CA THR A 86 8.14 7.09 18.56
C THR A 86 9.20 6.28 17.78
N VAL A 87 9.66 6.80 16.64
CA VAL A 87 10.72 6.20 15.82
C VAL A 87 12.10 6.37 16.47
N ALA A 88 12.42 7.51 17.06
CA ALA A 88 13.69 7.73 17.76
C ALA A 88 13.90 6.74 18.93
N LYS A 89 12.82 6.36 19.62
CA LYS A 89 12.83 5.36 20.70
C LYS A 89 13.12 3.92 20.22
N GLN A 90 13.00 3.65 18.92
CA GLN A 90 13.32 2.36 18.31
C GLN A 90 14.82 2.17 18.03
N LYS A 91 15.57 3.28 17.83
CA LYS A 91 17.02 3.25 17.55
C LYS A 91 17.91 3.03 18.80
N LYS A 92 17.34 3.07 20.00
CA LYS A 92 17.98 2.69 21.26
C LYS A 92 17.55 1.29 21.69
#